data_AF-A0A409Y036-F1
#
_entry.id   AF-A0A409Y036-F1
#
_cell.length_a   1.000
_cell.length_b   1.000
_cell.length_c   1.000
_cell.angle_alpha   90.00
_cell.angle_beta   90.00
_cell.angle_gamma   90.00
#
_symmetry.space_group_name_H-M   'P 1'
#
loop_
_entity.id
_entity.type
_entity.pdbx_description
1 polymer ?
#
loop_
_entity_poly.entity_id
_entity_poly.type
_entity_poly.pdbx_seq_one_letter_code
_entity_poly.pdbx_strand_id
1 'polypeptide(L)'
;MLSLGVVSAWASKTLRVCTDMNFGGECVSMQYNGHECINLPANINDQISSASTIGNGHSCTLYEDNNCSGATFTLSGPVQFLSSFNDQMSSFKCSS
;
A
#
# COMPACT_ATOMS: atom_id res chain seq x y z
N MET A 1 -18.67 -31.25 24.00
CA MET A 1 -17.66 -30.19 23.84
C MET A 1 -17.72 -29.74 22.39
N LEU A 2 -18.27 -28.55 22.11
CA LEU A 2 -18.24 -27.98 20.76
C LEU A 2 -16.91 -27.23 20.61
N SER A 3 -16.06 -27.71 19.72
CA SER A 3 -14.77 -27.10 19.40
C SER A 3 -15.01 -25.74 18.75
N LEU A 4 -14.56 -24.68 19.41
CA LEU A 4 -14.39 -23.36 18.82
C LEU A 4 -13.36 -23.50 17.70
N GLY A 5 -13.83 -23.49 16.46
CA GLY A 5 -12.96 -23.32 15.31
C GLY A 5 -12.24 -22.00 15.47
N VAL A 6 -10.95 -22.06 15.77
CA VAL A 6 -10.05 -20.91 15.57
C VAL A 6 -10.06 -20.63 14.07
N VAL A 7 -10.86 -19.66 13.65
CA VAL A 7 -10.55 -18.94 12.43
C VAL A 7 -9.21 -18.27 12.73
N SER A 8 -8.11 -18.87 12.27
CA SER A 8 -6.87 -18.11 12.15
C SER A 8 -7.19 -16.95 11.21
N ALA A 9 -7.52 -15.81 11.79
CA ALA A 9 -7.52 -14.55 11.09
C ALA A 9 -6.07 -14.35 10.65
N TRP A 10 -5.76 -14.74 9.42
CA TRP A 10 -4.58 -14.22 8.75
C TRP A 10 -4.70 -12.71 8.91
N ALA A 11 -3.78 -12.08 9.63
CA ALA A 11 -3.78 -10.64 9.74
C ALA A 11 -3.65 -10.11 8.30
N SER A 12 -4.75 -9.61 7.72
CA SER A 12 -4.76 -9.13 6.35
C SER A 12 -3.66 -8.09 6.18
N LYS A 13 -2.72 -8.34 5.27
CA LYS A 13 -1.69 -7.38 4.90
C LYS A 13 -2.33 -6.33 4.01
N THR A 14 -2.13 -5.06 4.35
CA THR A 14 -2.64 -3.96 3.53
C THR A 14 -1.58 -2.91 3.31
N LEU A 15 -1.68 -2.26 2.15
CA LEU A 15 -1.05 -0.98 1.90
C LEU A 15 -2.12 0.10 2.10
N ARG A 16 -1.92 0.98 3.08
CA ARG A 16 -2.73 2.18 3.27
C ARG A 16 -2.02 3.35 2.60
N VAL A 17 -2.69 4.03 1.69
CA VAL A 17 -2.23 5.25 1.02
C VAL A 17 -3.20 6.38 1.28
N CYS A 18 -2.70 7.61 1.32
CA CYS A 18 -3.50 8.80 1.53
C CYS A 18 -3.06 9.94 0.60
N THR A 19 -4.01 10.76 0.17
CA THR A 19 -3.75 11.85 -0.78
C THR A 19 -2.91 12.98 -0.19
N ASP A 20 -2.96 13.16 1.13
CA ASP A 20 -2.25 14.24 1.81
C ASP A 20 -1.12 13.67 2.69
N MET A 21 -0.18 14.53 3.05
CA MET A 21 0.85 14.23 4.04
C MET A 21 0.25 13.89 5.41
N ASN A 22 1.05 13.27 6.27
CA ASN A 22 0.67 12.91 7.65
C ASN A 22 -0.61 12.06 7.74
N PHE A 23 -0.90 11.27 6.70
CA PHE A 23 -2.09 10.42 6.62
C PHE A 23 -3.43 11.17 6.65
N GLY A 24 -3.45 12.40 6.12
CA GLY A 24 -4.67 13.20 5.91
C GLY A 24 -5.33 12.96 4.55
N GLY A 25 -6.38 13.73 4.23
CA GLY A 25 -7.07 13.64 2.94
C GLY A 25 -7.89 12.35 2.77
N GLU A 26 -8.09 11.93 1.51
CA GLU A 26 -8.71 10.64 1.19
C GLU A 26 -7.70 9.52 1.43
N CYS A 27 -8.11 8.45 2.12
CA CYS A 27 -7.26 7.29 2.38
C CYS A 27 -7.92 6.00 1.89
N VAL A 28 -7.14 5.17 1.20
CA VAL A 28 -7.55 3.85 0.72
C VAL A 28 -6.64 2.79 1.32
N SER A 29 -7.23 1.68 1.78
CA SER A 29 -6.49 0.51 2.27
C SER A 29 -6.71 -0.66 1.33
N MET A 30 -5.65 -1.09 0.67
CA MET A 30 -5.70 -2.15 -0.35
C MET A 30 -5.13 -3.43 0.24
N GLN A 31 -5.95 -4.46 0.31
CA GLN A 31 -5.48 -5.83 0.52
C GLN A 31 -4.81 -6.32 -0.76
N TYR A 32 -3.75 -7.09 -0.60
CA TYR A 32 -3.02 -7.67 -1.72
C TYR A 32 -2.60 -9.09 -1.41
N ASN A 33 -2.40 -9.88 -2.47
CA ASN A 33 -1.65 -11.12 -2.39
C ASN A 33 -0.20 -10.81 -2.73
N GLY A 34 0.75 -11.36 -1.96
CA GLY A 34 2.17 -11.07 -2.16
C GLY A 34 2.61 -11.29 -3.60
N HIS A 35 3.47 -10.40 -4.09
CA HIS A 35 4.07 -10.38 -5.42
C HIS A 35 3.14 -10.02 -6.61
N GLU A 36 1.87 -9.73 -6.38
CA GLU A 36 0.97 -9.20 -7.39
C GLU A 36 1.27 -7.73 -7.69
N CYS A 37 1.19 -7.33 -8.97
CA CYS A 37 1.24 -5.93 -9.37
C CYS A 37 -0.18 -5.38 -9.45
N ILE A 38 -0.44 -4.27 -8.77
CA ILE A 38 -1.77 -3.67 -8.66
C ILE A 38 -1.69 -2.20 -9.08
N ASN A 39 -2.48 -1.80 -10.08
CA ASN A 39 -2.64 -0.40 -10.49
C ASN A 39 -3.60 0.31 -9.52
N LEU A 40 -3.33 1.59 -9.27
CA LEU A 40 -4.23 2.41 -8.47
C LEU A 40 -5.56 2.67 -9.19
N PRO A 41 -6.66 2.79 -8.44
CA PRO A 41 -7.89 3.35 -8.95
C PRO A 41 -7.68 4.77 -9.51
N ALA A 42 -8.36 5.08 -10.62
CA ALA A 42 -8.21 6.36 -11.32
C ALA A 42 -8.47 7.61 -10.44
N ASN A 43 -9.28 7.49 -9.39
CA ASN A 43 -9.59 8.63 -8.51
C ASN A 43 -8.44 9.01 -7.57
N ILE A 44 -7.45 8.14 -7.34
CA ILE A 44 -6.29 8.41 -6.45
C ILE A 44 -4.93 8.28 -7.15
N ASN A 45 -4.93 7.99 -8.45
CA ASN A 45 -3.72 7.93 -9.27
C ASN A 45 -2.98 9.28 -9.22
N ASP A 46 -1.66 9.25 -9.08
CA ASP A 46 -0.79 10.45 -9.07
C ASP A 46 -1.19 11.50 -8.02
N GLN A 47 -1.76 11.06 -6.90
CA GLN A 47 -2.20 11.96 -5.82
C GLN A 47 -1.70 11.52 -4.44
N ILE A 48 -0.95 10.43 -4.34
CA ILE A 48 -0.55 9.88 -3.05
C ILE A 48 0.60 10.68 -2.46
N SER A 49 0.41 11.13 -1.22
CA SER A 49 1.42 11.89 -0.47
C SER A 49 1.94 11.17 0.78
N SER A 50 1.17 10.22 1.35
CA SER A 50 1.63 9.41 2.49
C SER A 50 1.17 7.96 2.40
N ALA A 51 1.96 7.03 2.96
CA ALA A 51 1.73 5.60 2.82
C ALA A 51 2.20 4.80 4.03
N SER A 52 1.56 3.68 4.32
CA SER A 52 1.95 2.77 5.40
C SER A 52 1.57 1.33 5.10
N THR A 53 2.50 0.42 5.37
CA THR A 53 2.23 -1.01 5.46
C THR A 53 1.53 -1.34 6.77
N ILE A 54 0.37 -1.98 6.72
CA ILE A 54 -0.37 -2.46 7.92
C ILE A 54 -0.34 -3.99 7.95
N GLY A 55 -0.12 -4.56 9.12
CA GLY A 55 0.24 -5.98 9.29
C GLY A 55 1.75 -6.18 9.28
N ASN A 56 2.20 -7.33 9.81
CA ASN A 56 3.61 -7.53 10.12
C ASN A 56 4.43 -8.09 8.95
N GLY A 57 5.70 -7.68 8.89
CA GLY A 57 6.78 -8.37 8.17
C GLY A 57 6.70 -8.30 6.65
N HIS A 58 6.23 -7.19 6.09
CA HIS A 58 6.18 -7.00 4.64
C HIS A 58 6.72 -5.63 4.22
N SER A 59 7.08 -5.54 2.95
CA SER A 59 7.52 -4.32 2.30
C SER A 59 6.75 -4.13 1.00
N CYS A 60 6.50 -2.89 0.63
CA CYS A 60 5.84 -2.52 -0.62
C CYS A 60 6.76 -1.63 -1.44
N THR A 61 6.80 -1.87 -2.74
CA THR A 61 7.38 -0.98 -3.73
C THR A 61 6.24 -0.28 -4.46
N LEU A 62 6.24 1.05 -4.38
CA LEU A 62 5.40 1.95 -5.13
C LEU A 62 6.09 2.27 -6.45
N TYR A 63 5.32 2.39 -7.52
CA TYR A 63 5.79 2.63 -8.87
C TYR A 63 5.11 3.88 -9.44
N GLU A 64 5.89 4.67 -10.16
CA GLU A 64 5.45 5.92 -10.79
C GLU A 64 4.42 5.64 -11.88
N ASP A 65 4.67 4.60 -12.68
CA ASP A 65 3.80 4.25 -13.80
C ASP A 65 2.88 3.06 -13.47
N ASN A 66 1.86 2.89 -14.31
CA ASN A 66 1.05 1.68 -14.32
C ASN A 66 1.89 0.43 -14.62
N ASN A 67 1.35 -0.73 -14.21
CA ASN A 67 1.91 -2.06 -14.43
C ASN A 67 3.31 -2.26 -13.81
N CYS A 68 3.56 -1.62 -12.66
CA CYS A 68 4.78 -1.71 -11.87
C CYS A 68 6.04 -1.40 -12.68
N SER A 69 6.05 -0.22 -13.29
CA SER A 69 7.16 0.29 -14.10
C SER A 69 7.54 1.73 -13.69
N GLY A 70 8.59 2.28 -14.30
CA GLY A 70 9.06 3.63 -13.98
C GLY A 70 9.87 3.73 -12.69
N ALA A 71 9.94 4.93 -12.11
CA ALA A 71 10.64 5.15 -10.85
C ALA A 71 9.95 4.44 -9.68
N THR A 72 10.70 4.19 -8.61
CA THR A 72 10.20 3.40 -7.46
C THR A 72 10.48 4.04 -6.11
N PHE A 73 9.60 3.79 -5.16
CA PHE A 73 9.79 4.08 -3.74
C PHE A 73 9.44 2.85 -2.89
N THR A 74 10.31 2.43 -1.97
CA THR A 74 10.06 1.26 -1.12
C THR A 74 9.79 1.66 0.33
N LEU A 75 8.78 1.05 0.95
CA LEU A 75 8.45 1.23 2.36
C LEU A 75 8.19 -0.13 3.05
N SER A 76 8.50 -0.19 4.34
CA SER A 76 8.18 -1.32 5.23
C SER A 76 7.56 -0.82 6.55
N GLY A 77 6.97 0.38 6.52
CA GLY A 77 6.39 1.06 7.66
C GLY A 77 5.75 2.40 7.26
N PRO A 78 5.32 3.21 8.23
CA PRO A 78 4.70 4.50 7.96
C PRO A 78 5.68 5.50 7.34
N VAL A 79 5.26 6.16 6.26
CA VAL A 79 5.93 7.29 5.61
C VAL A 79 4.96 8.46 5.60
N GLN A 80 5.29 9.50 6.36
CA GLN A 80 4.41 10.66 6.55
C GLN A 80 4.39 11.59 5.32
N PHE A 81 5.42 11.57 4.49
CA PHE A 81 5.50 12.35 3.25
C PHE A 81 6.43 11.65 2.26
N LEU A 82 5.96 11.43 1.03
CA LEU A 82 6.70 10.73 -0.02
C LEU A 82 7.81 11.58 -0.69
N SER A 83 7.92 12.86 -0.33
CA SER A 83 9.02 13.73 -0.75
C SER A 83 9.17 13.79 -2.27
N SER A 84 10.31 13.34 -2.83
CA SER A 84 10.53 13.34 -4.28
C SER A 84 9.60 12.40 -5.06
N PHE A 85 8.87 11.52 -4.38
CA PHE A 85 7.89 10.60 -4.96
C PHE A 85 6.43 11.03 -4.69
N ASN A 86 6.22 12.28 -4.22
CA ASN A 86 4.89 12.82 -3.99
C ASN A 86 4.08 12.87 -5.29
N ASP A 87 2.79 12.54 -5.23
CA ASP A 87 1.83 12.67 -6.33
C ASP A 87 2.27 11.96 -7.62
N GLN A 88 3.01 10.87 -7.48
CA GLN A 88 3.54 10.11 -8.62
C GLN A 88 3.09 8.66 -8.64
N MET A 89 2.56 8.13 -7.54
CA MET A 89 2.25 6.71 -7.46
C MET A 89 1.09 6.35 -8.41
N SER A 90 1.32 5.37 -9.29
CA SER A 90 0.29 4.76 -10.14
C SER A 90 0.11 3.25 -9.92
N SER A 91 1.10 2.54 -9.37
CA SER A 91 0.95 1.11 -9.07
C SER A 91 1.83 0.65 -7.91
N PHE A 92 1.59 -0.57 -7.40
CA PHE A 92 2.41 -1.15 -6.34
C PHE A 92 2.53 -2.67 -6.43
N LYS A 93 3.57 -3.18 -5.74
CA LYS A 93 3.77 -4.59 -5.46
C LYS A 93 4.33 -4.75 -4.06
N CYS A 94 3.84 -5.73 -3.31
CA CYS A 94 4.31 -5.97 -1.94
C CYS A 94 4.80 -7.40 -1.75
N SER A 95 5.73 -7.60 -0.82
CA SER A 95 6.18 -8.93 -0.43
C SER A 95 5.10 -9.68 0.34
N SER A 96 5.15 -11.01 0.26
CA SER A 96 4.29 -11.92 1.03
C SER A 96 4.48 -11.83 2.53
#